data_AF-A0A9P6JRV6-F1
#
_entry.id   AF-A0A9P6JRV6-F1
#
_cell.length_a   1.000
_cell.length_b   1.000
_cell.length_c   1.000
_cell.angle_alpha   90.00
_cell.angle_beta   90.00
_cell.angle_gamma   90.00
#
_symmetry.space_group_name_H-M   'P 1'
#
loop_
_entity.id
_entity.type
_entity.pdbx_description
1 polymer ?
#
loop_
_entity_poly.entity_id
_entity_poly.type
_entity_poly.pdbx_seq_one_letter_code
_entity_poly.pdbx_strand_id
1 'polypeptide(L)'
;MLFSSPFSPSLGIGRFDSKFNGDAQSRAALTLSQVSRRWRTIAKSTHELWSVFSASISRNERSRPLEWGPEWLKRSGNSPLYIELRFLLAHHQAETSLAEKLVDQLCLHAARWKVIRLNVAYKCIPWFSSALAEKKLTILDDIHVSFTRSRSGKPSLEIDASPKSITTELHANNILVDWTNLCHCAASSSGGRMSRRDFIKLLARSHNILSCSFEGDVPSPSRRSVSMINHSSLHTLKISLFPSNLWDTITLPSLKIMHLHPYRDSLS
;
A
#
# COMPACT_ATOMS: atom_id res chain seq x y z
N MET A 1 -43.29 -7.61 24.00
CA MET A 1 -43.34 -7.60 22.53
C MET A 1 -42.47 -6.45 22.05
N LEU A 2 -41.24 -6.73 21.63
CA LEU A 2 -40.31 -5.77 21.03
C LEU A 2 -39.86 -6.38 19.71
N PHE A 3 -40.22 -5.72 18.61
CA PHE A 3 -39.77 -6.09 17.28
C PHE A 3 -38.31 -5.70 17.11
N SER A 4 -37.46 -6.71 16.97
CA SER A 4 -36.09 -6.58 16.48
C SER A 4 -36.11 -6.22 15.00
N SER A 5 -35.57 -5.05 14.66
CA SER A 5 -35.29 -4.65 13.28
C SER A 5 -34.09 -5.43 12.74
N PRO A 6 -34.13 -5.93 11.49
CA PRO A 6 -33.01 -6.63 10.88
C PRO A 6 -31.95 -5.64 10.37
N PHE A 7 -30.71 -5.91 10.75
CA PHE A 7 -29.49 -5.29 10.22
C PHE A 7 -29.53 -5.25 8.69
N SER A 8 -29.55 -4.04 8.11
CA SER A 8 -29.25 -3.84 6.70
C SER A 8 -27.74 -4.00 6.45
N PRO A 9 -27.30 -4.83 5.48
CA PRO A 9 -25.91 -4.87 5.07
C PRO A 9 -25.64 -3.65 4.20
N SER A 10 -24.93 -2.66 4.75
CA SER A 10 -24.42 -1.54 3.96
C SER A 10 -23.42 -2.07 2.93
N LEU A 11 -23.72 -1.89 1.65
CA LEU A 11 -22.85 -2.13 0.50
C LEU A 11 -21.55 -1.31 0.65
N GLY A 12 -20.50 -1.97 1.15
CA GLY A 12 -19.18 -1.40 1.30
C GLY A 12 -18.52 -1.18 -0.05
N ILE A 13 -18.10 0.07 -0.30
CA ILE A 13 -17.20 0.44 -1.39
C ILE A 13 -15.98 -0.49 -1.33
N GLY A 14 -15.62 -1.04 -2.50
CA GLY A 14 -14.59 -2.05 -2.65
C GLY A 14 -13.25 -1.64 -2.05
N ARG A 15 -13.02 -2.02 -0.80
CA ARG A 15 -11.70 -2.35 -0.29
C ARG A 15 -11.15 -3.40 -1.23
N PHE A 16 -10.18 -3.03 -2.07
CA PHE A 16 -9.33 -4.03 -2.73
C PHE A 16 -8.77 -4.94 -1.62
N ASP A 17 -9.06 -6.23 -1.76
CA ASP A 17 -9.02 -7.32 -0.78
C ASP A 17 -8.39 -7.00 0.60
N SER A 18 -9.27 -6.89 1.61
CA SER A 18 -8.96 -7.05 3.04
C SER A 18 -8.51 -8.48 3.42
N LYS A 19 -7.99 -9.27 2.47
CA LYS A 19 -7.64 -10.68 2.70
C LYS A 19 -6.36 -10.88 3.47
N PHE A 20 -5.44 -9.92 3.42
CA PHE A 20 -4.23 -10.00 4.22
C PHE A 20 -4.47 -9.32 5.57
N ASN A 21 -4.78 -10.16 6.57
CA ASN A 21 -4.85 -9.77 7.97
C ASN A 21 -3.54 -10.20 8.64
N GLY A 22 -2.48 -9.38 8.48
CA GLY A 22 -1.15 -9.73 8.99
C GLY A 22 -1.16 -9.98 10.50
N ASP A 23 -1.96 -9.21 11.23
CA ASP A 23 -2.16 -9.36 12.68
C ASP A 23 -2.70 -10.75 13.05
N ALA A 24 -3.66 -11.28 12.29
CA ALA A 24 -4.22 -12.61 12.56
C ALA A 24 -3.20 -13.73 12.31
N GLN A 25 -2.39 -13.63 11.25
CA GLN A 25 -1.37 -14.65 10.96
C GLN A 25 -0.25 -14.63 12.00
N SER A 26 0.27 -13.45 12.36
CA SER A 26 1.27 -13.33 13.42
C SER A 26 0.72 -13.86 14.76
N ARG A 27 -0.54 -13.57 15.08
CA ARG A 27 -1.19 -14.14 16.27
C ARG A 27 -1.33 -15.66 16.19
N ALA A 28 -1.70 -16.21 15.04
CA ALA A 28 -1.82 -17.66 14.85
C ALA A 28 -0.48 -18.37 15.10
N ALA A 29 0.63 -17.83 14.57
CA ALA A 29 1.97 -18.38 14.80
C ALA A 29 2.33 -18.39 16.31
N LEU A 30 2.02 -17.29 17.02
CA LEU A 30 2.22 -17.20 18.46
C LEU A 30 1.34 -18.20 19.23
N THR A 31 0.04 -18.27 18.91
CA THR A 31 -0.91 -19.19 19.55
C THR A 31 -0.47 -20.64 19.35
N LEU A 32 -0.08 -21.04 18.14
CA LEU A 32 0.46 -22.39 17.87
C LEU A 32 1.68 -22.69 18.74
N SER A 33 2.58 -21.72 18.91
CA SER A 33 3.78 -21.89 19.74
C SER A 33 3.51 -22.06 21.25
N GLN A 34 2.28 -21.76 21.69
CA GLN A 34 1.87 -21.81 23.10
C GLN A 34 1.09 -23.09 23.47
N VAL A 35 0.55 -23.85 22.50
CA VAL A 35 -0.30 -25.03 22.77
C VAL A 35 0.43 -26.14 23.53
N SER A 36 1.57 -26.61 23.02
CA SER A 36 2.39 -27.66 23.65
C SER A 36 3.85 -27.55 23.24
N ARG A 37 4.75 -28.29 23.91
CA ARG A 37 6.18 -28.34 23.53
C ARG A 37 6.36 -28.80 22.08
N ARG A 38 5.58 -29.81 21.65
CA ARG A 38 5.61 -30.33 20.27
C ARG A 38 5.19 -29.26 19.26
N TRP A 39 4.08 -28.57 19.50
CA TRP A 39 3.60 -27.51 18.62
C TRP A 39 4.56 -26.33 18.56
N ARG A 40 5.22 -25.99 19.68
CA ARG A 40 6.27 -24.98 19.70
C ARG A 40 7.46 -25.35 18.83
N THR A 41 7.92 -26.60 18.89
CA THR A 41 9.02 -27.07 18.04
C THR A 41 8.63 -26.99 16.57
N ILE A 42 7.44 -27.50 16.22
CA ILE A 42 6.91 -27.44 14.84
C ILE A 42 6.84 -25.98 14.37
N ALA A 43 6.17 -25.12 15.15
CA ALA A 43 6.01 -23.71 14.80
C ALA A 43 7.37 -23.02 14.59
N LYS A 44 8.36 -23.27 15.45
CA LYS A 44 9.71 -22.71 15.31
C LYS A 44 10.44 -23.19 14.04
N SER A 45 10.22 -24.43 13.61
CA SER A 45 10.82 -24.99 12.40
C SER A 45 10.08 -24.65 11.10
N THR A 46 8.83 -24.17 11.19
CA THR A 46 8.04 -23.79 10.02
C THR A 46 8.20 -22.29 9.73
N HIS A 47 9.22 -21.95 8.94
CA HIS A 47 9.62 -20.58 8.62
C HIS A 47 8.48 -19.72 8.03
N GLU A 48 7.62 -20.33 7.22
CA GLU A 48 6.49 -19.68 6.57
C GLU A 48 5.48 -19.10 7.57
N LEU A 49 5.35 -19.68 8.77
CA LEU A 49 4.48 -19.14 9.82
C LEU A 49 4.95 -17.76 10.31
N TRP A 50 6.26 -17.48 10.18
CA TRP A 50 6.89 -16.23 10.61
C TRP A 50 7.16 -15.29 9.42
N SER A 51 6.72 -15.64 8.21
CA SER A 51 6.92 -14.82 7.00
C SER A 51 6.14 -13.50 7.01
N VAL A 52 5.12 -13.40 7.86
CA VAL A 52 4.31 -12.20 8.02
C VAL A 52 4.74 -11.44 9.27
N PHE A 53 5.22 -10.22 9.04
CA PHE A 53 5.60 -9.28 10.09
C PHE A 53 4.62 -8.11 10.07
N SER A 54 3.79 -8.00 11.11
CA SER A 54 2.90 -6.86 11.31
C SER A 54 3.30 -6.11 12.58
N ALA A 55 3.57 -4.81 12.46
CA ALA A 55 3.88 -3.96 13.59
C ALA A 55 3.09 -2.65 13.56
N SER A 56 2.62 -2.26 14.73
CA SER A 56 1.99 -0.98 14.98
C SER A 56 2.82 -0.21 16.01
N ILE A 57 3.26 1.00 15.66
CA ILE A 57 3.86 1.92 16.62
C ILE A 57 2.79 2.92 17.01
N SER A 58 2.28 2.72 18.22
CA SER A 58 1.32 3.61 18.88
C SER A 58 1.86 4.05 20.23
N ARG A 59 1.24 5.06 20.85
CA ARG A 59 1.62 5.58 22.17
C ARG A 59 1.74 4.48 23.25
N ASN A 60 0.95 3.41 23.15
CA ASN A 60 0.86 2.36 24.15
C ASN A 60 1.79 1.16 23.90
N GLU A 61 2.38 1.03 22.69
CA GLU A 61 3.09 -0.18 22.25
C GLU A 61 4.49 0.08 21.73
N ARG A 62 5.07 1.21 22.13
CA ARG A 62 6.26 1.84 21.52
C ARG A 62 7.46 0.90 21.33
N SER A 63 7.79 0.03 22.28
CA SER A 63 9.02 -0.79 22.22
C SER A 63 8.83 -2.22 21.71
N ARG A 64 7.60 -2.77 21.75
CA ARG A 64 7.39 -4.20 21.50
C ARG A 64 7.93 -4.65 20.14
N PRO A 65 7.60 -3.99 19.01
CA PRO A 65 8.09 -4.43 17.70
C PRO A 65 9.60 -4.54 17.58
N LEU A 66 10.35 -3.65 18.24
CA LEU A 66 11.81 -3.66 18.23
C LEU A 66 12.39 -4.82 19.05
N GLU A 67 11.71 -5.21 20.12
CA GLU A 67 12.15 -6.29 21.00
C GLU A 67 11.96 -7.67 20.34
N TRP A 68 10.78 -7.93 19.75
CA TRP A 68 10.49 -9.24 19.16
C TRP A 68 10.85 -9.33 17.67
N GLY A 69 11.04 -8.21 16.98
CA GLY A 69 11.25 -8.18 15.54
C GLY A 69 12.48 -8.95 15.04
N PRO A 70 13.68 -8.78 15.64
CA PRO A 70 14.86 -9.54 15.22
C PRO A 70 14.67 -11.05 15.32
N GLU A 71 14.05 -11.55 16.40
CA GLU A 71 13.78 -12.98 16.57
C GLU A 71 12.69 -13.47 15.59
N TRP A 72 11.69 -12.65 15.28
CA TRP A 72 10.67 -12.96 14.27
C TRP A 72 11.27 -13.10 12.88
N LEU A 73 12.09 -12.12 12.47
CA LEU A 73 12.79 -12.12 11.19
C LEU A 73 13.79 -13.29 11.11
N LYS A 74 14.47 -13.63 12.21
CA LYS A 74 15.31 -14.82 12.29
C LYS A 74 14.50 -16.11 12.06
N ARG A 75 13.34 -16.26 12.71
CA ARG A 75 12.47 -17.43 12.54
C ARG A 75 11.88 -17.56 11.15
N SER A 76 11.71 -16.47 10.43
CA SER A 76 11.24 -16.48 9.04
C SER A 76 12.24 -17.12 8.05
N GLY A 77 13.47 -17.44 8.49
CA GLY A 77 14.45 -18.18 7.68
C GLY A 77 14.79 -17.45 6.39
N ASN A 78 14.56 -18.11 5.25
CA ASN A 78 14.70 -17.51 3.91
C ASN A 78 13.34 -17.29 3.20
N SER A 79 12.22 -17.52 3.89
CA SER A 79 10.89 -17.40 3.29
C SER A 79 10.62 -15.96 2.81
N PRO A 80 9.86 -15.75 1.72
CA PRO A 80 9.46 -14.41 1.30
C PRO A 80 8.70 -13.68 2.41
N LEU A 81 8.99 -12.41 2.63
CA LEU A 81 8.45 -11.60 3.72
C LEU A 81 7.27 -10.74 3.26
N TYR A 82 6.28 -10.65 4.15
CA TYR A 82 5.13 -9.77 4.02
C TYR A 82 5.16 -8.81 5.20
N ILE A 83 5.44 -7.55 4.91
CA ILE A 83 5.67 -6.50 5.92
C ILE A 83 4.45 -5.60 5.97
N GLU A 84 3.87 -5.43 7.16
CA GLU A 84 2.82 -4.47 7.43
C GLU A 84 3.24 -3.55 8.59
N LEU A 85 3.33 -2.25 8.33
CA LEU A 85 3.75 -1.24 9.29
C LEU A 85 2.69 -0.17 9.44
N ARG A 86 2.28 0.09 10.68
CA ARG A 86 1.30 1.13 11.04
C ARG A 86 1.93 2.13 12.00
N PHE A 87 2.26 3.34 11.54
CA PHE A 87 2.83 4.43 12.35
C PHE A 87 1.82 5.58 12.46
N LEU A 88 0.80 5.40 13.30
CA LEU A 88 -0.37 6.28 13.34
C LEU A 88 -0.14 7.62 14.06
N LEU A 89 0.87 7.74 14.92
CA LEU A 89 0.98 8.84 15.88
C LEU A 89 2.34 9.55 15.90
N ALA A 90 3.06 9.56 14.79
CA ALA A 90 4.37 10.19 14.72
C ALA A 90 4.28 11.74 14.75
N HIS A 91 3.68 12.34 15.77
CA HIS A 91 3.88 13.74 16.15
C HIS A 91 4.94 13.85 17.25
N HIS A 92 5.21 12.76 17.99
CA HIS A 92 6.19 12.74 19.08
C HIS A 92 7.58 12.30 18.59
N GLN A 93 8.63 12.99 19.04
CA GLN A 93 10.03 12.70 18.65
C GLN A 93 10.48 11.29 19.08
N ALA A 94 10.06 10.81 20.26
CA ALA A 94 10.43 9.47 20.73
C ALA A 94 9.85 8.35 19.85
N GLU A 95 8.66 8.54 19.27
CA GLU A 95 8.04 7.53 18.37
C GLU A 95 8.73 7.51 17.00
N THR A 96 9.34 8.63 16.64
CA THR A 96 10.08 8.84 15.39
C THR A 96 11.35 8.00 15.39
N SER A 97 12.13 8.05 16.49
CA SER A 97 13.38 7.28 16.61
C SER A 97 13.16 5.77 16.71
N LEU A 98 12.04 5.33 17.29
CA LEU A 98 11.70 3.90 17.34
C LEU A 98 11.26 3.38 15.98
N ALA A 99 10.49 4.17 15.23
CA ALA A 99 10.09 3.82 13.87
C ALA A 99 11.31 3.74 12.94
N GLU A 100 12.23 4.70 13.02
CA GLU A 100 13.49 4.68 12.27
C GLU A 100 14.30 3.41 12.54
N LYS A 101 14.56 3.08 13.82
CA LYS A 101 15.26 1.85 14.20
C LYS A 101 14.58 0.58 13.70
N LEU A 102 13.24 0.56 13.70
CA LEU A 102 12.48 -0.59 13.22
C LEU A 102 12.61 -0.72 11.69
N VAL A 103 12.55 0.40 10.97
CA VAL A 103 12.76 0.44 9.51
C VAL A 103 14.15 -0.09 9.19
N ASP A 104 15.19 0.38 9.87
CA ASP A 104 16.57 -0.09 9.66
C ASP A 104 16.68 -1.61 9.84
N GLN A 105 16.13 -2.15 10.94
CA GLN A 105 16.13 -3.59 11.20
C GLN A 105 15.41 -4.39 10.12
N LEU A 106 14.24 -3.93 9.66
CA LEU A 106 13.48 -4.61 8.62
C LEU A 106 14.20 -4.57 7.27
N CYS A 107 14.82 -3.43 6.95
CA CYS A 107 15.54 -3.21 5.70
C CYS A 107 16.80 -4.09 5.58
N LEU A 108 17.34 -4.63 6.68
CA LEU A 108 18.36 -5.70 6.62
C LEU A 108 17.88 -6.95 5.87
N HIS A 109 16.57 -7.17 5.81
CA HIS A 109 15.94 -8.32 5.15
C HIS A 109 15.18 -7.95 3.87
N ALA A 110 15.40 -6.75 3.31
CA ALA A 110 14.60 -6.22 2.20
C ALA A 110 14.65 -7.07 0.92
N ALA A 111 15.77 -7.77 0.66
CA ALA A 111 15.90 -8.67 -0.49
C ALA A 111 14.85 -9.79 -0.52
N ARG A 112 14.21 -10.09 0.63
CA ARG A 112 13.16 -11.10 0.76
C ARG A 112 11.75 -10.51 0.76
N TRP A 113 11.59 -9.19 0.66
CA TRP A 113 10.27 -8.57 0.72
C TRP A 113 9.49 -8.88 -0.55
N LYS A 114 8.35 -9.55 -0.38
CA LYS A 114 7.40 -9.85 -1.45
C LYS A 114 6.21 -8.90 -1.44
N VAL A 115 5.77 -8.50 -0.24
CA VAL A 115 4.68 -7.55 -0.05
C VAL A 115 5.06 -6.55 1.02
N ILE A 116 4.84 -5.27 0.75
CA ILE A 116 5.01 -4.20 1.74
C ILE A 116 3.72 -3.40 1.86
N ARG A 117 3.28 -3.17 3.09
CA ARG A 117 2.10 -2.37 3.43
C ARG A 117 2.49 -1.33 4.47
N LEU A 118 2.56 -0.08 4.04
CA LEU A 118 2.90 1.04 4.89
C LEU A 118 1.63 1.87 5.13
N ASN A 119 1.28 2.04 6.39
CA ASN A 119 0.31 3.03 6.86
C ASN A 119 1.03 3.92 7.86
N VAL A 120 1.79 4.88 7.36
CA VAL A 120 2.78 5.60 8.16
C VAL A 120 2.55 7.10 8.09
N ALA A 121 3.00 7.82 9.11
CA ALA A 121 3.05 9.27 9.00
C ALA A 121 4.01 9.69 7.87
N TYR A 122 3.63 10.75 7.17
CA TYR A 122 4.38 11.27 6.03
C TYR A 122 5.86 11.53 6.30
N LYS A 123 6.18 11.98 7.51
CA LYS A 123 7.55 12.27 7.95
C LYS A 123 8.44 11.02 8.05
N CYS A 124 7.85 9.82 8.00
CA CYS A 124 8.58 8.56 8.04
C CYS A 124 9.08 8.12 6.65
N ILE A 125 8.55 8.70 5.56
CA ILE A 125 8.92 8.32 4.18
C ILE A 125 10.43 8.45 3.92
N PRO A 126 11.11 9.55 4.34
CA PRO A 126 12.55 9.68 4.11
C PRO A 126 13.37 8.52 4.68
N TRP A 127 12.92 7.88 5.77
CA TRP A 127 13.63 6.72 6.33
C TRP A 127 13.52 5.51 5.43
N PHE A 128 12.33 5.22 4.91
CA PHE A 128 12.16 4.14 3.94
C PHE A 128 12.96 4.42 2.66
N SER A 129 12.89 5.65 2.14
CA SER A 129 13.63 6.00 0.93
C SER A 129 15.14 5.85 1.13
N SER A 130 15.69 6.34 2.25
CA SER A 130 17.11 6.22 2.57
C SER A 130 17.53 4.76 2.79
N ALA A 131 16.73 3.99 3.53
CA ALA A 131 17.04 2.60 3.86
C ALA A 131 16.90 1.64 2.67
N LEU A 132 16.12 2.03 1.64
CA LEU A 132 15.88 1.22 0.44
C LEU A 132 16.68 1.69 -0.79
N ALA A 133 17.28 2.89 -0.79
CA ALA A 133 17.97 3.46 -1.94
C ALA A 133 19.05 2.53 -2.55
N GLU A 134 19.75 1.77 -1.71
CA GLU A 134 20.84 0.88 -2.14
C GLU A 134 20.40 -0.60 -2.25
N LYS A 135 19.09 -0.87 -2.11
CA LYS A 135 18.57 -2.24 -2.01
C LYS A 135 17.71 -2.57 -3.23
N LYS A 136 18.13 -3.59 -3.95
CA LYS A 136 17.34 -4.18 -5.03
C LYS A 136 16.30 -5.15 -4.48
N LEU A 137 15.02 -4.86 -4.67
CA LEU A 137 13.92 -5.69 -4.16
C LEU A 137 13.37 -6.59 -5.27
N THR A 138 14.14 -7.61 -5.64
CA THR A 138 13.91 -8.44 -6.84
C THR A 138 12.63 -9.28 -6.83
N ILE A 139 12.09 -9.57 -5.64
CA ILE A 139 10.88 -10.39 -5.49
C ILE A 139 9.67 -9.59 -4.98
N LEU A 140 9.78 -8.26 -4.93
CA LEU A 140 8.69 -7.39 -4.47
C LEU A 140 7.57 -7.37 -5.51
N ASP A 141 6.44 -7.98 -5.18
CA ASP A 141 5.28 -8.10 -6.05
C ASP A 141 4.21 -7.03 -5.77
N ASP A 142 4.04 -6.63 -4.50
CA ASP A 142 2.94 -5.75 -4.07
C ASP A 142 3.40 -4.65 -3.11
N ILE A 143 3.01 -3.42 -3.40
CA ILE A 143 3.28 -2.24 -2.60
C ILE A 143 1.97 -1.56 -2.24
N HIS A 144 1.66 -1.48 -0.96
CA HIS A 144 0.57 -0.67 -0.43
C HIS A 144 1.14 0.46 0.42
N VAL A 145 0.81 1.71 0.08
CA VAL A 145 1.33 2.87 0.80
C VAL A 145 0.20 3.86 1.09
N SER A 146 -0.06 4.07 2.37
CA SER A 146 -1.08 4.97 2.91
C SER A 146 -0.45 5.89 3.94
N PHE A 147 -0.95 7.12 4.02
CA PHE A 147 -0.34 8.19 4.81
C PHE A 147 -1.34 8.96 5.61
N THR A 148 -1.01 9.19 6.88
CA THR A 148 -1.72 10.18 7.66
C THR A 148 -1.32 11.59 7.19
N ARG A 149 -2.33 12.45 7.00
CA ARG A 149 -2.19 13.78 6.36
C ARG A 149 -1.05 14.60 6.95
N SER A 150 -0.17 15.11 6.09
CA SER A 150 0.82 16.16 6.42
C SER A 150 0.44 17.47 5.73
N ARG A 151 0.69 18.59 6.41
CA ARG A 151 0.40 19.94 5.89
C ARG A 151 1.50 20.51 4.98
N SER A 152 2.66 19.85 4.84
CA SER A 152 3.74 20.34 3.98
C SER A 152 4.74 19.25 3.57
N GLY A 153 5.31 19.40 2.36
CA GLY A 153 6.33 18.54 1.75
C GLY A 153 5.81 17.70 0.58
N LYS A 154 6.73 17.16 -0.24
CA LYS A 154 6.49 16.15 -1.29
C LYS A 154 7.63 15.10 -1.24
N PRO A 155 7.68 14.23 -0.22
CA PRO A 155 8.63 13.16 -0.12
C PRO A 155 8.34 12.19 -1.26
N SER A 156 9.41 11.82 -1.91
CA SER A 156 9.47 10.66 -2.78
C SER A 156 9.79 9.43 -1.92
N LEU A 157 9.13 8.32 -2.25
CA LEU A 157 9.51 6.99 -1.83
C LEU A 157 10.22 6.35 -3.02
N GLU A 158 11.53 6.20 -2.91
CA GLU A 158 12.36 5.61 -3.96
C GLU A 158 12.59 4.13 -3.64
N ILE A 159 12.20 3.27 -4.58
CA ILE A 159 12.30 1.82 -4.44
C ILE A 159 12.81 1.25 -5.76
N ASP A 160 13.99 0.65 -5.74
CA ASP A 160 14.53 -0.11 -6.88
C ASP A 160 13.84 -1.49 -6.96
N ALA A 161 12.62 -1.46 -7.52
CA ALA A 161 11.77 -2.63 -7.73
C ALA A 161 10.81 -2.42 -8.91
N SER A 162 10.34 -3.54 -9.47
CA SER A 162 9.36 -3.58 -10.56
C SER A 162 8.08 -4.33 -10.10
N PRO A 163 7.28 -3.75 -9.19
CA PRO A 163 6.14 -4.44 -8.58
C PRO A 163 5.01 -4.71 -9.58
N LYS A 164 4.25 -5.79 -9.34
CA LYS A 164 3.06 -6.15 -10.12
C LYS A 164 1.81 -5.39 -9.67
N SER A 165 1.78 -4.97 -8.41
CA SER A 165 0.66 -4.28 -7.79
C SER A 165 1.15 -3.09 -6.98
N ILE A 166 0.48 -1.95 -7.16
CA ILE A 166 0.69 -0.74 -6.35
C ILE A 166 -0.67 -0.20 -5.93
N THR A 167 -0.86 -0.07 -4.61
CA THR A 167 -1.95 0.71 -4.04
C THR A 167 -1.35 1.87 -3.27
N THR A 168 -1.74 3.11 -3.58
CA THR A 168 -1.11 4.29 -2.99
C THR A 168 -2.11 5.42 -2.70
N GLU A 169 -1.90 6.12 -1.58
CA GLU A 169 -2.54 7.40 -1.29
C GLU A 169 -1.65 8.60 -1.70
N LEU A 170 -0.45 8.34 -2.22
CA LEU A 170 0.42 9.37 -2.79
C LEU A 170 0.06 9.68 -4.23
N HIS A 171 0.51 10.86 -4.66
CA HIS A 171 0.73 11.09 -6.08
C HIS A 171 1.67 10.02 -6.62
N ALA A 172 1.34 9.43 -7.77
CA ALA A 172 2.17 8.41 -8.41
C ALA A 172 3.60 8.91 -8.67
N ASN A 173 3.79 10.21 -8.91
CA ASN A 173 5.11 10.82 -9.08
C ASN A 173 5.97 10.80 -7.81
N ASN A 174 5.38 10.59 -6.64
CA ASN A 174 6.09 10.48 -5.37
C ASN A 174 6.49 9.03 -5.07
N ILE A 175 6.17 8.06 -5.93
CA ILE A 175 6.69 6.71 -5.83
C ILE A 175 7.61 6.51 -7.03
N LEU A 176 8.92 6.49 -6.79
CA LEU A 176 9.90 6.20 -7.82
C LEU A 176 10.16 4.70 -7.80
N VAL A 177 9.44 4.00 -8.66
CA VAL A 177 9.56 2.55 -8.94
C VAL A 177 9.63 2.34 -10.44
N ASP A 178 10.04 1.15 -10.86
CA ASP A 178 9.89 0.71 -12.24
C ASP A 178 8.43 0.27 -12.49
N TRP A 179 7.73 1.03 -13.34
CA TRP A 179 6.32 0.83 -13.65
C TRP A 179 6.09 -0.20 -14.76
N THR A 180 7.14 -0.76 -15.37
CA THR A 180 7.03 -1.64 -16.55
C THR A 180 6.26 -2.93 -16.26
N ASN A 181 6.42 -3.50 -15.06
CA ASN A 181 5.75 -4.74 -14.66
C ASN A 181 4.40 -4.53 -13.95
N LEU A 182 3.91 -3.29 -13.87
CA LEU A 182 2.71 -2.98 -13.12
C LEU A 182 1.45 -3.49 -13.82
N CYS A 183 0.77 -4.45 -13.20
CA CYS A 183 -0.50 -5.02 -13.67
C CYS A 183 -1.72 -4.40 -12.98
N HIS A 184 -1.57 -4.00 -11.71
CA HIS A 184 -2.66 -3.49 -10.90
C HIS A 184 -2.25 -2.19 -10.23
N CYS A 185 -3.04 -1.13 -10.43
CA CYS A 185 -2.85 0.12 -9.70
C CYS A 185 -4.14 0.58 -9.03
N ALA A 186 -4.05 1.00 -7.78
CA ALA A 186 -5.11 1.72 -7.10
C ALA A 186 -4.54 2.99 -6.46
N ALA A 187 -5.10 4.14 -6.80
CA ALA A 187 -4.77 5.42 -6.19
C ALA A 187 -5.98 5.95 -5.43
N SER A 188 -5.83 6.27 -4.13
CA SER A 188 -6.90 6.87 -3.33
C SER A 188 -6.56 8.29 -2.87
N SER A 189 -7.56 9.16 -2.76
CA SER A 189 -7.39 10.59 -2.48
C SER A 189 -7.46 10.98 -1.01
N SER A 190 -7.44 10.04 -0.08
CA SER A 190 -7.63 10.31 1.36
C SER A 190 -6.67 11.39 1.92
N GLY A 191 -5.48 11.53 1.34
CA GLY A 191 -4.45 12.51 1.71
C GLY A 191 -4.02 13.52 0.62
N GLY A 192 -4.39 13.34 -0.64
CA GLY A 192 -3.95 14.21 -1.74
C GLY A 192 -4.71 13.93 -3.04
N ARG A 193 -5.06 14.98 -3.78
CA ARG A 193 -5.80 14.86 -5.05
C ARG A 193 -4.82 14.43 -6.14
N MET A 194 -4.83 13.16 -6.57
CA MET A 194 -4.11 12.79 -7.78
C MET A 194 -4.70 13.57 -8.95
N SER A 195 -3.86 14.32 -9.68
CA SER A 195 -4.34 15.15 -10.78
C SER A 195 -4.60 14.29 -12.02
N ARG A 196 -5.45 14.78 -12.94
CA ARG A 196 -5.60 14.18 -14.28
C ARG A 196 -4.25 13.95 -14.96
N ARG A 197 -3.31 14.90 -14.79
CA ARG A 197 -1.96 14.80 -15.38
C ARG A 197 -1.17 13.64 -14.78
N ASP A 198 -1.31 13.38 -13.49
CA ASP A 198 -0.63 12.26 -12.82
C ASP A 198 -1.20 10.92 -13.29
N PHE A 199 -2.52 10.83 -13.44
CA PHE A 199 -3.18 9.64 -13.99
C PHE A 199 -2.73 9.35 -15.43
N ILE A 200 -2.71 10.37 -16.29
CA ILE A 200 -2.20 10.27 -17.67
C ILE A 200 -0.74 9.81 -17.69
N LYS A 201 0.12 10.40 -16.84
CA LYS A 201 1.52 9.99 -16.73
C LYS A 201 1.67 8.55 -16.25
N LEU A 202 0.81 8.12 -15.33
CA LEU A 202 0.81 6.74 -14.82
C LEU A 202 0.50 5.77 -15.96
N LEU A 203 -0.58 6.00 -16.72
CA LEU A 203 -0.94 5.17 -17.86
C LEU A 203 0.15 5.17 -18.94
N ALA A 204 0.76 6.34 -19.20
CA ALA A 204 1.87 6.44 -20.16
C ALA A 204 3.13 5.68 -19.73
N ARG A 205 3.32 5.41 -18.43
CA ARG A 205 4.48 4.68 -17.89
C ARG A 205 4.24 3.17 -17.70
N SER A 206 2.99 2.73 -17.68
CA SER A 206 2.61 1.37 -17.25
C SER A 206 1.84 0.62 -18.34
N HIS A 207 2.49 0.29 -19.45
CA HIS A 207 1.84 -0.34 -20.61
C HIS A 207 1.18 -1.71 -20.34
N ASN A 208 1.56 -2.36 -19.24
CA ASN A 208 1.04 -3.66 -18.84
C ASN A 208 -0.13 -3.57 -17.84
N ILE A 209 -0.63 -2.37 -17.50
CA ILE A 209 -1.71 -2.27 -16.51
C ILE A 209 -2.99 -2.93 -17.04
N LEU A 210 -3.51 -3.87 -16.26
CA LEU A 210 -4.74 -4.62 -16.55
C LEU A 210 -5.94 -4.04 -15.81
N SER A 211 -5.71 -3.59 -14.57
CA SER A 211 -6.74 -2.97 -13.72
C SER A 211 -6.20 -1.70 -13.08
N CYS A 212 -6.91 -0.59 -13.27
CA CYS A 212 -6.60 0.68 -12.65
C CYS A 212 -7.81 1.18 -11.87
N SER A 213 -7.59 1.61 -10.63
CA SER A 213 -8.57 2.27 -9.78
C SER A 213 -8.05 3.64 -9.39
N PHE A 214 -8.86 4.66 -9.59
CA PHE A 214 -8.48 6.04 -9.33
C PHE A 214 -9.61 6.72 -8.56
N GLU A 215 -9.25 7.21 -7.38
CA GLU A 215 -10.09 8.09 -6.59
C GLU A 215 -9.44 9.47 -6.56
N GLY A 216 -10.11 10.47 -7.10
CA GLY A 216 -9.54 11.81 -7.23
C GLY A 216 -10.59 12.86 -7.49
N ASP A 217 -10.29 14.08 -7.06
CA ASP A 217 -11.13 15.25 -7.28
C ASP A 217 -10.76 15.94 -8.60
N VAL A 218 -11.63 16.79 -9.16
CA VAL A 218 -11.41 17.46 -10.44
C VAL A 218 -10.94 18.90 -10.25
N PRO A 219 -9.64 19.23 -10.34
CA PRO A 219 -9.24 20.58 -10.70
C PRO A 219 -9.29 20.76 -12.23
N SER A 220 -10.03 21.81 -12.60
CA SER A 220 -10.42 22.25 -13.95
C SER A 220 -9.25 22.81 -14.81
N PRO A 221 -9.51 23.41 -15.99
CA PRO A 221 -8.89 23.03 -17.25
C PRO A 221 -7.57 23.80 -17.50
N SER A 222 -6.44 23.12 -17.37
CA SER A 222 -5.24 23.58 -18.08
C SER A 222 -5.36 23.15 -19.55
N ARG A 223 -5.57 24.12 -20.45
CA ARG A 223 -5.74 23.93 -21.91
C ARG A 223 -4.47 23.46 -22.65
N ARG A 224 -3.54 22.78 -21.97
CA ARG A 224 -2.34 22.28 -22.63
C ARG A 224 -2.70 20.99 -23.38
N SER A 225 -2.41 20.96 -24.67
CA SER A 225 -2.51 19.76 -25.50
C SER A 225 -1.65 18.66 -24.88
N VAL A 226 -2.31 17.61 -24.41
CA VAL A 226 -1.64 16.38 -23.99
C VAL A 226 -1.65 15.42 -25.18
N SER A 227 -0.54 14.74 -25.43
CA SER A 227 -0.46 13.68 -26.43
C SER A 227 -1.52 12.62 -26.17
N MET A 228 -2.17 12.14 -27.24
CA MET A 228 -3.12 11.03 -27.14
C MET A 228 -2.40 9.77 -26.65
N ILE A 229 -2.91 9.17 -25.57
CA ILE A 229 -2.40 7.92 -25.00
C ILE A 229 -3.26 6.78 -25.55
N ASN A 230 -2.61 5.75 -26.09
CA ASN A 230 -3.27 4.49 -26.43
C ASN A 230 -2.84 3.43 -25.42
N HIS A 231 -3.81 2.87 -24.69
CA HIS A 231 -3.55 1.86 -23.66
C HIS A 231 -4.29 0.56 -23.95
N SER A 232 -3.63 -0.33 -24.69
CA SER A 232 -4.22 -1.58 -25.21
C SER A 232 -4.34 -2.72 -24.19
N SER A 233 -3.73 -2.63 -23.01
CA SER A 233 -3.78 -3.72 -22.00
C SER A 233 -4.84 -3.50 -20.92
N LEU A 234 -5.44 -2.31 -20.82
CA LEU A 234 -6.30 -1.96 -19.68
C LEU A 234 -7.69 -2.57 -19.86
N HIS A 235 -8.06 -3.49 -18.96
CA HIS A 235 -9.32 -4.21 -19.00
C HIS A 235 -10.35 -3.66 -18.03
N THR A 236 -9.90 -3.23 -16.85
CA THR A 236 -10.76 -2.70 -15.78
C THR A 236 -10.32 -1.29 -15.40
N LEU A 237 -11.25 -0.34 -15.48
CA LEU A 237 -11.03 1.03 -15.03
C LEU A 237 -12.09 1.39 -13.99
N LYS A 238 -11.65 1.76 -12.79
CA LYS A 238 -12.50 2.33 -11.75
C LYS A 238 -12.11 3.78 -11.57
N ILE A 239 -13.06 4.70 -11.71
CA ILE A 239 -12.83 6.12 -11.51
C ILE A 239 -13.92 6.69 -10.60
N SER A 240 -13.54 7.44 -9.58
CA SER A 240 -14.43 8.39 -8.93
C SER A 240 -14.25 9.74 -9.61
N LEU A 241 -15.33 10.37 -10.06
CA LEU A 241 -15.36 11.65 -10.79
C LEU A 241 -14.80 11.66 -12.22
N PHE A 242 -15.52 12.35 -13.12
CA PHE A 242 -15.13 12.55 -14.52
C PHE A 242 -14.64 13.98 -14.77
N PRO A 243 -13.41 14.16 -15.26
CA PRO A 243 -13.11 15.28 -16.14
C PRO A 243 -13.77 14.99 -17.49
N SER A 244 -14.67 15.87 -17.96
CA SER A 244 -15.36 15.73 -19.25
C SER A 244 -14.40 15.56 -20.45
N ASN A 245 -13.14 15.94 -20.29
CA ASN A 245 -12.11 15.93 -21.33
C ASN A 245 -11.04 14.83 -21.18
N LEU A 246 -11.21 13.86 -20.27
CA LEU A 246 -10.25 12.75 -20.11
C LEU A 246 -10.17 11.91 -21.40
N TRP A 247 -11.32 11.67 -22.03
CA TRP A 247 -11.49 10.83 -23.21
C TRP A 247 -10.84 11.41 -24.46
N ASP A 248 -10.73 12.74 -24.55
CA ASP A 248 -10.03 13.42 -25.64
C ASP A 248 -8.55 13.05 -25.71
N THR A 249 -8.00 12.51 -24.61
CA THR A 249 -6.57 12.23 -24.47
C THR A 249 -6.24 10.75 -24.31
N ILE A 250 -7.22 9.86 -24.18
CA ILE A 250 -6.96 8.45 -23.88
C ILE A 250 -7.86 7.55 -24.73
N THR A 251 -7.24 6.57 -25.39
CA THR A 251 -7.91 5.47 -26.08
C THR A 251 -7.64 4.18 -25.32
N LEU A 252 -8.71 3.44 -24.99
CA LEU A 252 -8.68 2.22 -24.18
C LEU A 252 -9.34 1.06 -24.94
N PRO A 253 -8.75 0.57 -26.04
CA PRO A 253 -9.42 -0.37 -26.95
C PRO A 253 -9.78 -1.72 -26.32
N SER A 254 -9.11 -2.12 -25.25
CA SER A 254 -9.35 -3.40 -24.55
C SER A 254 -10.16 -3.25 -23.27
N LEU A 255 -10.74 -2.07 -23.01
CA LEU A 255 -11.52 -1.83 -21.80
C LEU A 255 -12.81 -2.67 -21.83
N LYS A 256 -12.95 -3.56 -20.84
CA LYS A 256 -14.13 -4.43 -20.69
C LYS A 256 -15.06 -3.96 -19.59
N ILE A 257 -14.49 -3.45 -18.50
CA ILE A 257 -15.22 -3.09 -17.29
C ILE A 257 -14.87 -1.66 -16.90
N MET A 258 -15.90 -0.82 -16.80
CA MET A 258 -15.78 0.55 -16.33
C MET A 258 -16.68 0.75 -15.13
N HIS A 259 -16.09 1.09 -13.99
CA HIS A 259 -16.83 1.44 -12.78
C HIS A 259 -16.75 2.94 -12.53
N LEU A 260 -17.93 3.55 -12.44
CA LEU A 260 -18.10 4.97 -12.20
C LEU A 260 -18.65 5.11 -10.80
N HIS A 261 -17.84 5.64 -9.90
CA HIS A 261 -18.28 5.91 -8.56
C HIS A 261 -18.76 7.37 -8.48
N PRO A 262 -20.02 7.61 -8.08
CA PRO A 262 -20.46 8.97 -7.80
C PRO A 262 -19.58 9.52 -6.70
N TYR A 263 -19.25 10.82 -6.81
CA TYR A 263 -18.54 11.49 -5.74
C TYR A 263 -19.35 11.36 -4.47
N ARG A 264 -18.73 10.77 -3.45
CA ARG A 264 -19.25 10.92 -2.11
C ARG A 264 -18.90 12.34 -1.71
N ASP A 265 -19.87 13.23 -1.84
CA ASP A 265 -19.88 14.42 -1.01
C ASP A 265 -19.65 13.90 0.40
N SER A 266 -18.48 14.21 0.98
CA SER A 266 -18.23 13.96 2.37
C SER A 266 -19.22 14.87 3.11
N LEU A 267 -20.44 14.36 3.33
CA LEU A 267 -21.46 14.98 4.15
C LEU A 267 -20.80 15.25 5.49
N SER A 268 -20.43 16.50 5.68
CA SER A 268 -19.81 17.08 6.87
C SER A 268 -20.81 17.17 8.00
#